data_AF-V8N407-F1
#
_entry.id   AF-V8N407-F1
#
_cell.length_a   1.000
_cell.length_b   1.000
_cell.length_c   1.000
_cell.angle_alpha   90.00
_cell.angle_beta   90.00
_cell.angle_gamma   90.00
#
_symmetry.space_group_name_H-M   'P 1'
#
loop_
_entity.id
_entity.type
_entity.pdbx_description
1 polymer ?
#
loop_
_entity_poly.entity_id
_entity_poly.type
_entity_poly.pdbx_seq_one_letter_code
_entity_poly.pdbx_strand_id
1 'polypeptide(L)' 'MDKAGNFIGWLHIEGVNLSVALVEQALSKVHFTAERSNYYKPLTVAEASAKQKKEK' A
#
# COMPACT_ATOMS: atom_id res chain seq x y z
N MET A 1 -14.89 4.55 -8.70
CA MET A 1 -15.70 5.12 -7.62
C MET A 1 -16.40 3.98 -6.93
N ASP A 2 -16.44 3.97 -5.59
CA ASP A 2 -17.14 2.92 -4.84
C ASP A 2 -18.66 3.18 -4.79
N LYS A 3 -19.40 2.33 -4.07
CA LYS A 3 -20.86 2.45 -3.94
C LYS A 3 -21.33 3.68 -3.14
N ALA A 4 -20.45 4.28 -2.34
CA ALA A 4 -20.74 5.44 -1.51
C ALA A 4 -20.27 6.77 -2.15
N GLY A 5 -19.77 6.73 -3.39
CA GLY A 5 -19.29 7.91 -4.10
C GLY A 5 -17.83 8.27 -3.81
N ASN A 6 -17.09 7.43 -3.09
CA ASN A 6 -15.68 7.68 -2.81
C ASN A 6 -14.81 7.36 -4.03
N PHE A 7 -13.79 8.19 -4.23
CA PHE A 7 -12.72 7.90 -5.19
C PHE A 7 -11.70 6.94 -4.56
N ILE A 8 -11.43 5.85 -5.27
CA ILE A 8 -10.38 4.89 -4.91
C ILE A 8 -9.23 5.10 -5.89
N GLY A 9 -8.04 5.35 -5.36
CA GLY A 9 -6.85 5.62 -6.17
C GLY A 9 -5.60 5.72 -5.31
N TRP A 10 -4.54 6.29 -5.89
CA TRP A 10 -3.24 6.45 -5.24
C TRP A 10 -3.03 7.90 -4.83
N LEU A 11 -2.75 8.12 -3.55
CA LEU A 11 -2.43 9.44 -3.02
C LEU A 11 -0.92 9.59 -2.88
N HIS A 12 -0.39 10.66 -3.45
CA HIS A 12 1.03 11.02 -3.35
C HIS A 12 1.17 12.31 -2.57
N ILE A 13 2.02 12.30 -1.55
CA ILE A 13 2.38 13.48 -0.75
C ILE A 13 3.89 13.61 -0.87
N GLU A 14 4.37 14.73 -1.42
CA GLU A 14 5.82 15.01 -1.53
C GLU A 14 6.61 13.89 -2.24
N GLY A 15 6.01 13.27 -3.26
CA GLY A 15 6.61 12.17 -4.01
C GLY A 15 6.51 10.80 -3.32
N VAL A 16 5.96 10.73 -2.11
CA VAL A 16 5.72 9.48 -1.38
C VAL A 16 4.31 8.96 -1.65
N ASN A 17 4.21 7.70 -2.08
CA ASN A 17 2.93 7.01 -2.21
C ASN A 17 2.43 6.58 -0.82
N LEU A 18 1.32 7.16 -0.37
CA LEU A 18 0.80 6.96 0.98
C LEU A 18 0.46 5.48 1.26
N SER A 19 -0.11 4.76 0.29
CA SER A 19 -0.46 3.36 0.45
C SER A 19 0.77 2.49 0.70
N VAL A 20 1.89 2.76 0.01
CA VAL A 20 3.16 2.05 0.21
C VAL A 20 3.73 2.34 1.60
N ALA A 21 3.77 3.62 2.00
CA ALA A 21 4.28 4.02 3.30
C ALA A 21 3.50 3.39 4.48
N LEU A 22 2.17 3.33 4.38
CA LEU A 22 1.32 2.70 5.40
C LEU A 22 1.59 1.19 5.52
N VAL A 23 1.77 0.49 4.40
CA VAL A 23 2.10 -0.93 4.39
C VAL A 23 3.50 -1.16 4.99
N GLU A 24 4.49 -0.33 4.63
CA GLU A 24 5.86 -0.45 5.14
C GLU A 24 5.95 -0.28 6.67
N GLN A 25 5.11 0.59 7.23
CA GLN A 25 5.00 0.82 8.68
C GLN A 25 4.09 -0.19 9.40
N ALA A 26 3.65 -1.25 8.70
CA ALA A 26 2.73 -2.26 9.22
C ALA A 26 1.37 -1.71 9.72
N LEU A 27 0.95 -0.54 9.24
CA LEU A 27 -0.34 0.10 9.53
C LEU A 27 -1.44 -0.32 8.55
N SER A 28 -1.09 -1.06 7.49
CA SER A 28 -2.01 -1.57 6.47
C SER A 28 -1.47 -2.85 5.83
N LYS A 29 -2.30 -3.56 5.05
CA LYS A 29 -1.94 -4.79 4.33
C LYS A 29 -2.22 -4.63 2.84
N VAL A 30 -1.51 -5.39 2.00
CA VAL A 30 -1.75 -5.38 0.56
C VAL A 30 -3.10 -6.04 0.26
N HIS A 31 -3.92 -5.37 -0.55
CA HIS A 31 -5.20 -5.89 -1.03
C HIS A 31 -5.03 -6.46 -2.46
N PHE A 32 -5.75 -7.53 -2.80
CA PHE A 32 -5.61 -8.22 -4.10
C PHE A 32 -5.86 -7.29 -5.31
N THR A 33 -6.65 -6.23 -5.15
CA THR A 33 -6.89 -5.24 -6.21
C THR A 33 -5.63 -4.51 -6.64
N ALA A 34 -4.57 -4.52 -5.83
CA ALA A 34 -3.29 -3.94 -6.18
C ALA A 34 -2.53 -4.74 -7.25
N GLU A 35 -2.86 -6.02 -7.49
CA GLU A 35 -2.14 -6.91 -8.42
C GLU A 35 -2.06 -6.37 -9.86
N ARG A 36 -3.07 -5.61 -10.28
CA ARG A 36 -3.13 -5.00 -11.63
C ARG A 36 -2.54 -3.58 -11.68
N SER A 37 -1.99 -3.08 -10.58
CA SER A 37 -1.43 -1.74 -10.46
C SER A 37 0.08 -1.75 -10.68
N ASN A 38 0.61 -0.65 -11.22
CA ASN A 38 2.05 -0.38 -11.27
C ASN A 38 2.71 -0.34 -9.88
N TYR A 39 1.91 -0.17 -8.82
CA TYR A 39 2.37 -0.15 -7.44
C TYR A 39 2.34 -1.52 -6.75
N TYR A 40 1.97 -2.61 -7.45
CA TYR A 40 1.94 -3.94 -6.84
C TYR A 40 3.29 -4.36 -6.27
N LYS A 41 4.36 -4.20 -7.06
CA LYS A 41 5.73 -4.54 -6.67
C LYS A 41 6.22 -3.75 -5.44
N PRO A 42 6.12 -2.40 -5.38
CA PRO A 42 6.54 -1.68 -4.17
C PRO A 42 5.69 -2.03 -2.94
N LEU A 43 4.38 -2.30 -3.12
CA LEU A 43 3.52 -2.72 -2.01
C LEU A 43 3.92 -4.08 -1.41
N THR A 44 4.24 -5.07 -2.25
CA THR A 44 4.65 -6.40 -1.76
C THR A 44 6.01 -6.36 -1.08
N VAL A 45 6.96 -5.57 -1.60
CA VAL A 45 8.25 -5.33 -0.95
C VAL A 45 8.07 -4.64 0.40
N ALA A 46 7.23 -3.60 0.47
CA ALA A 46 6.91 -2.92 1.72
C ALA A 46 6.31 -3.87 2.77
N GLU A 47 5.38 -4.74 2.36
CA GLU A 47 4.74 -5.69 3.27
C GLU A 47 5.75 -6.75 3.79
N ALA A 48 6.64 -7.22 2.93
CA ALA A 48 7.70 -8.15 3.33
C ALA A 48 8.69 -7.50 4.32
N SER A 49 9.03 -6.23 4.13
CA SER A 49 9.87 -5.46 5.06
C SER A 49 9.18 -5.26 6.41
N ALA A 50 7.90 -4.93 6.40
CA ALA A 50 7.08 -4.76 7.60
C ALA A 50 6.98 -6.05 8.43
N LYS A 51 6.83 -7.22 7.78
CA LYS A 51 6.81 -8.53 8.45
C LYS A 51 8.13 -8.82 9.16
N GLN A 52 9.26 -8.62 8.47
CA GLN A 52 10.60 -8.83 9.05
C GLN A 52 10.88 -7.91 10.26
N LYS A 53 10.36 -6.68 10.24
CA LYS A 53 10.51 -5.74 11.37
C LYS A 53 9.68 -6.14 12.60
N LYS A 54 8.56 -6.84 12.42
CA LYS A 54 7.75 -7.37 13.53
C LYS A 54 8.32 -8.64 14.16
N GLU A 55 9.19 -9.34 13.45
CA GLU A 55 9.86 -10.56 13.92
C GLU A 55 11.13 -10.27 14.73
N LYS A 56 11.53 -9.00 14.86
CA LYS A 56 12.62 -8.53 15.73
C LYS A 56 12.06 -7.84 16.96
#